data_AF-A0A2X3JBJ5-F1
#
_entry.id   AF-A0A2X3JBJ5-F1
#
_cell.length_a   1.000
_cell.length_b   1.000
_cell.length_c   1.000
_cell.angle_alpha   90.00
_cell.angle_beta   90.00
_cell.angle_gamma   90.00
#
_symmetry.space_group_name_H-M   'P 1'
#
loop_
_entity.id
_entity.type
_entity.pdbx_description
1 polymer ?
#
loop_
_entity_poly.entity_id
_entity_poly.type
_entity_poly.pdbx_seq_one_letter_code
_entity_poly.pdbx_strand_id
1 'polypeptide(L)'
;MTALGLGDIQAFPFVEAPDKRNIQDGVRLLEELGAITSDEDHSVYKLTPSGRQLSQLPVDPRLAKMVLEAQKFGCVREVMIITSALSIQDPRERPMDKQQASDEKHRRFHDKESDFLAYVNLWNYLGEQQKALSSNQFRRQCKLDFLNYLRVREWQDIYTQLRQVVKELGLPVNSEPGDFRSVHSALLTGLLSHIGAKGHGKAGVHRGAERSFLHLPRLRLI
;
A
#
# COMPACT_ATOMS: atom_id res chain seq x y z
N MET A 1 -1.67 17.52 10.89
CA MET A 1 -1.14 18.53 11.84
C MET A 1 -0.20 19.49 11.11
N THR A 2 0.98 19.05 10.68
CA THR A 2 1.97 19.89 9.98
C THR A 2 1.42 20.53 8.69
N ALA A 3 0.63 19.78 7.90
CA ALA A 3 -0.02 20.30 6.70
C ALA A 3 -1.03 21.43 6.95
N LEU A 4 -1.64 21.44 8.14
CA LEU A 4 -2.62 22.45 8.54
C LEU A 4 -1.96 23.64 9.26
N GLY A 5 -0.63 23.67 9.37
CA GLY A 5 0.09 24.77 10.02
C GLY A 5 -0.16 24.88 11.52
N LEU A 6 -0.59 23.80 12.19
CA LEU A 6 -1.01 23.80 13.59
C LEU A 6 0.15 23.94 14.60
N GLY A 7 1.38 24.20 14.15
CA GLY A 7 2.54 24.44 15.00
C GLY A 7 3.07 23.20 15.71
N ASP A 8 3.62 23.40 16.91
CA ASP A 8 4.20 22.34 17.74
C ASP A 8 3.11 21.35 18.19
N ILE A 9 3.32 20.07 17.86
CA ILE A 9 2.44 18.98 18.22
C ILE A 9 2.34 18.80 19.74
N GLN A 10 3.39 19.13 20.52
CA GLN A 10 3.36 19.04 21.98
C GLN A 10 2.49 20.11 22.62
N ALA A 11 2.33 21.26 21.97
CA ALA A 11 1.49 22.36 22.42
C ALA A 11 0.03 22.22 21.97
N PHE A 12 -0.29 21.21 21.17
CA PHE A 12 -1.64 21.02 20.63
C PHE A 12 -2.62 20.54 21.73
N PRO A 13 -3.82 21.15 21.87
CA PRO A 13 -4.75 20.84 22.94
C PRO A 13 -5.55 19.56 22.66
N PHE A 14 -4.89 18.41 22.78
CA PHE A 14 -5.57 17.12 22.70
C PHE A 14 -6.53 16.91 23.89
N VAL A 15 -7.69 16.30 23.64
CA VAL A 15 -8.60 15.83 24.71
C VAL A 15 -7.91 14.75 25.54
N GLU A 16 -7.21 13.83 24.85
CA GLU A 16 -6.31 12.84 25.44
C GLU A 16 -5.02 12.86 24.60
N ALA A 17 -3.91 13.30 25.21
CA ALA A 17 -2.65 13.46 24.51
C ALA A 17 -2.00 12.10 24.22
N PRO A 18 -1.49 11.87 22.99
CA PRO A 18 -0.77 10.64 22.70
C PRO A 18 0.57 10.61 23.42
N ASP A 19 1.07 9.39 23.70
CA ASP A 19 2.40 9.22 24.28
C ASP A 19 3.48 9.88 23.43
N LYS A 20 4.46 10.52 24.10
CA LYS A 20 5.60 11.17 23.43
C LYS A 20 6.34 10.26 22.46
N ARG A 21 6.42 8.97 22.79
CA ARG A 21 7.04 7.95 21.92
C ARG A 21 6.30 7.80 20.59
N ASN A 22 4.97 7.78 20.59
CA ASN A 22 4.17 7.64 19.37
C ASN A 22 4.33 8.87 18.47
N ILE A 23 4.40 10.07 19.08
CA ILE A 23 4.71 11.31 18.35
C ILE A 23 6.09 11.21 17.69
N GLN A 24 7.11 10.81 18.45
CA GLN A 24 8.49 10.69 17.94
C GLN A 24 8.60 9.66 16.82
N ASP A 25 7.96 8.49 16.96
CA ASP A 25 7.95 7.45 15.93
C ASP A 25 7.27 7.95 14.64
N GLY A 26 6.18 8.72 14.76
CA GLY A 26 5.51 9.35 13.62
C GLY A 26 6.35 10.43 12.94
N VAL A 27 7.05 11.27 13.70
CA VAL A 27 7.99 12.26 13.15
C VAL A 27 9.13 11.56 12.41
N ARG A 28 9.76 10.56 13.04
CA ARG A 28 10.86 9.80 12.45
C ARG A 28 10.45 9.11 11.15
N LEU A 29 9.23 8.57 11.10
CA LEU A 29 8.65 8.03 9.87
C LEU A 29 8.58 9.10 8.77
N LEU A 30 8.04 10.28 9.08
CA LEU A 30 7.89 11.35 8.08
C LEU A 30 9.25 11.90 7.62
N GLU A 31 10.26 11.93 8.48
CA GLU A 31 11.65 12.22 8.10
C GLU A 31 12.24 11.14 7.19
N GLU A 32 12.06 9.86 7.51
CA GLU A 32 12.48 8.71 6.68
C GLU A 32 11.87 8.77 5.27
N LEU A 33 10.60 9.17 5.16
CA LEU A 33 9.91 9.33 3.89
C LEU A 33 10.29 10.62 3.14
N GLY A 34 11.09 11.50 3.76
CA GLY A 34 11.44 12.82 3.23
C GLY A 34 10.26 13.78 3.16
N ALA A 35 9.22 13.57 3.97
CA ALA A 35 8.00 14.36 3.98
C ALA A 35 8.14 15.64 4.81
N ILE A 36 8.98 15.64 5.84
CA ILE A 36 9.26 16.79 6.69
C ILE A 36 10.76 17.06 6.78
N THR A 37 11.09 18.31 7.10
CA THR A 37 12.42 18.75 7.53
C THR A 37 12.26 19.49 8.85
N SER A 38 13.30 19.44 9.68
CA SER A 38 13.45 20.25 10.89
C SER A 38 14.49 21.34 10.70
N ASP A 39 14.48 22.31 11.61
CA ASP A 39 15.62 23.17 11.92
C ASP A 39 16.69 22.42 12.74
N GLU A 40 17.85 23.06 12.97
CA GLU A 40 18.99 22.45 13.69
C GLU A 40 18.61 21.98 15.11
N ASP A 41 17.66 22.67 15.75
CA ASP A 41 17.18 22.36 17.10
C ASP A 41 15.99 21.37 17.14
N HIS A 42 15.54 20.85 16.00
CA HIS A 42 14.35 19.97 15.87
C HIS A 42 13.09 20.53 16.55
N SER A 43 12.97 21.86 16.58
CA SER A 43 11.91 22.59 17.27
C SER A 43 10.72 22.88 16.35
N VAL A 44 10.95 23.03 15.04
CA VAL A 44 9.91 23.34 14.05
C VAL A 44 10.00 22.42 12.84
N TYR A 45 8.95 21.62 12.63
CA TYR A 45 8.80 20.78 11.44
C TYR A 45 8.12 21.52 10.29
N LYS A 46 8.70 21.44 9.10
CA LYS A 46 8.13 21.99 7.85
C LYS A 46 7.95 20.89 6.83
N LEU A 47 6.84 20.92 6.10
CA LEU A 47 6.62 20.01 4.97
C LEU A 47 7.56 20.33 3.81
N THR A 48 8.20 19.31 3.27
CA THR A 48 8.90 19.38 1.99
C THR A 48 7.88 19.46 0.84
N PRO A 49 8.30 19.80 -0.40
CA PRO A 49 7.40 19.72 -1.56
C PRO A 49 6.77 18.33 -1.73
N SER A 50 7.57 17.27 -1.57
CA SER A 50 7.06 15.89 -1.57
C SER A 50 6.12 15.63 -0.41
N GLY A 51 6.38 16.18 0.78
CA GLY A 51 5.51 16.09 1.94
C GLY A 51 4.14 16.72 1.73
N ARG A 52 4.08 17.86 1.03
CA ARG A 52 2.80 18.52 0.67
C ARG A 52 1.97 17.69 -0.31
N GLN A 53 2.62 17.01 -1.27
CA GLN A 53 1.92 16.09 -2.17
C GLN A 53 1.48 14.84 -1.42
N LEU A 54 2.34 14.30 -0.56
CA LEU A 54 2.09 13.11 0.25
C LEU A 54 0.88 13.31 1.16
N SER A 55 0.76 14.47 1.80
CA SER A 55 -0.37 14.78 2.69
C SER A 55 -1.73 14.90 2.01
N GLN A 56 -1.79 14.95 0.68
CA GLN A 56 -3.04 15.02 -0.07
C GLN A 56 -3.63 13.64 -0.36
N LEU A 57 -2.82 12.57 -0.31
CA LEU A 57 -3.29 11.22 -0.60
C LEU A 57 -4.03 10.63 0.63
N PRO A 58 -5.24 10.06 0.45
CA PRO A 58 -6.08 9.57 1.55
C PRO A 58 -5.68 8.17 2.05
N VAL A 59 -4.38 7.93 2.24
CA VAL A 59 -3.82 6.64 2.68
C VAL A 59 -2.65 6.87 3.65
N ASP A 60 -2.19 5.79 4.28
CA ASP A 60 -1.00 5.82 5.14
C ASP A 60 0.21 6.48 4.44
N PRO A 61 1.03 7.30 5.14
CA PRO A 61 2.18 7.98 4.57
C PRO A 61 3.15 7.09 3.78
N ARG A 62 3.37 5.83 4.22
CA ARG A 62 4.22 4.89 3.50
C ARG A 62 3.61 4.52 2.16
N LEU A 63 2.31 4.21 2.15
CA LEU A 63 1.60 3.88 0.92
C LEU A 63 1.53 5.07 -0.03
N ALA A 64 1.28 6.27 0.50
CA ALA A 64 1.31 7.51 -0.26
C ALA A 64 2.68 7.74 -0.92
N LYS A 65 3.79 7.48 -0.20
CA LYS A 65 5.14 7.57 -0.76
C LYS A 65 5.36 6.62 -1.95
N MET A 66 4.83 5.39 -1.88
CA MET A 66 4.92 4.44 -3.01
C MET A 66 4.21 5.01 -4.25
N VAL A 67 3.01 5.56 -4.10
CA VAL A 67 2.23 6.15 -5.21
C VAL A 67 2.97 7.33 -5.85
N LEU A 68 3.52 8.24 -5.04
CA LEU A 68 4.24 9.41 -5.55
C LEU A 68 5.51 9.03 -6.32
N GLU A 69 6.22 8.01 -5.88
CA GLU A 69 7.48 7.57 -6.48
C GLU A 69 7.27 6.68 -7.71
N ALA A 70 6.12 6.00 -7.81
CA ALA A 70 5.79 5.09 -8.91
C ALA A 70 5.87 5.74 -10.30
N GLN A 71 5.71 7.07 -10.40
CA GLN A 71 5.85 7.80 -11.66
C GLN A 71 7.26 7.65 -12.27
N LYS A 72 8.29 7.58 -11.42
CA LYS A 72 9.70 7.46 -11.85
C LYS A 72 9.98 6.10 -12.49
N PHE A 73 9.13 5.13 -12.21
CA PHE A 73 9.23 3.75 -12.68
C PHE A 73 8.14 3.41 -13.71
N GLY A 74 7.23 4.33 -14.03
CA GLY A 74 6.17 4.09 -15.00
C GLY A 74 5.14 3.03 -14.56
N CYS A 75 4.88 2.88 -13.26
CA CYS A 75 4.00 1.84 -12.70
C CYS A 75 2.92 2.38 -11.73
N VAL A 76 2.52 3.64 -11.92
CA VAL A 76 1.55 4.34 -11.05
C VAL A 76 0.23 3.60 -10.94
N ARG A 77 -0.27 3.03 -12.04
CA ARG A 77 -1.52 2.27 -12.07
C ARG A 77 -1.46 1.07 -11.13
N GLU A 78 -0.43 0.24 -11.26
CA GLU A 78 -0.22 -0.97 -10.46
C GLU A 78 -0.03 -0.63 -8.99
N VAL A 79 0.77 0.39 -8.69
CA VAL A 79 1.02 0.82 -7.32
C VAL A 79 -0.24 1.36 -6.66
N MET A 80 -1.08 2.13 -7.36
CA MET A 80 -2.39 2.55 -6.82
C MET A 80 -3.31 1.36 -6.52
N ILE A 81 -3.31 0.31 -7.36
CA ILE A 81 -4.08 -0.92 -7.13
C ILE A 81 -3.60 -1.58 -5.83
N ILE A 82 -2.28 -1.74 -5.69
CA ILE A 82 -1.66 -2.38 -4.53
C ILE A 82 -1.91 -1.56 -3.27
N THR A 83 -1.69 -0.24 -3.29
CA THR A 83 -1.84 0.62 -2.10
C THR A 83 -3.26 0.67 -1.60
N SER A 84 -4.24 0.71 -2.52
CA SER A 84 -5.66 0.66 -2.15
C SER A 84 -6.04 -0.70 -1.57
N ALA A 85 -5.46 -1.80 -2.05
CA ALA A 85 -5.66 -3.14 -1.50
C ALA A 85 -5.12 -3.25 -0.07
N LEU A 86 -3.90 -2.74 0.15
CA LEU A 86 -3.22 -2.77 1.45
C LEU A 86 -3.88 -1.85 2.50
N SER A 87 -4.73 -0.92 2.06
CA SER A 87 -5.46 0.00 2.94
C SER A 87 -6.76 -0.60 3.50
N ILE A 88 -7.12 -1.81 3.07
CA ILE A 88 -8.33 -2.51 3.52
C ILE A 88 -7.99 -3.92 3.99
N GLN A 89 -8.97 -4.56 4.61
CA GLN A 89 -8.90 -6.00 4.82
C GLN A 89 -8.96 -6.75 3.47
N ASP A 90 -8.13 -7.77 3.30
CA ASP A 90 -8.05 -8.55 2.07
C ASP A 90 -9.44 -9.05 1.62
N PRO A 91 -9.85 -8.81 0.36
CA PRO A 91 -11.15 -9.24 -0.13
C PRO A 91 -11.28 -10.75 -0.29
N ARG A 92 -10.18 -11.52 -0.28
CA ARG A 92 -10.20 -12.97 -0.38
C ARG A 92 -10.65 -13.61 0.93
N GLU A 93 -11.71 -14.39 0.86
CA GLU A 93 -12.23 -15.15 1.99
C GLU A 93 -11.68 -16.58 1.96
N ARG A 94 -11.23 -17.08 3.11
CA ARG A 94 -10.74 -18.46 3.24
C ARG A 94 -11.47 -19.18 4.39
N PRO A 95 -12.76 -19.53 4.21
CA PRO A 95 -13.54 -20.20 5.25
C PRO A 95 -12.91 -21.55 5.65
N MET A 96 -12.93 -21.86 6.95
CA MET A 96 -12.30 -23.08 7.49
C MET A 96 -12.85 -24.38 6.88
N ASP A 97 -14.13 -24.40 6.55
CA ASP A 97 -14.84 -25.52 5.94
C ASP A 97 -14.61 -25.64 4.42
N LYS A 98 -14.06 -24.60 3.78
CA LYS A 98 -13.91 -24.49 2.32
C LYS A 98 -12.53 -24.00 1.89
N GLN A 99 -11.50 -24.29 2.68
CA GLN A 99 -10.13 -23.87 2.39
C GLN A 99 -9.66 -24.37 1.02
N GLN A 100 -9.81 -25.66 0.72
CA GLN A 100 -9.36 -26.21 -0.56
C GLN A 100 -10.07 -25.58 -1.77
N ALA A 101 -11.38 -25.32 -1.66
CA ALA A 101 -12.16 -24.70 -2.73
C ALA A 101 -11.82 -23.21 -2.94
N SER A 102 -11.59 -22.47 -1.85
CA SER A 102 -11.14 -21.07 -1.92
C SER A 102 -9.72 -20.95 -2.47
N ASP A 103 -8.80 -21.79 -2.00
CA ASP A 103 -7.41 -21.83 -2.48
C ASP A 103 -7.36 -22.15 -3.99
N GLU A 104 -8.18 -23.08 -4.48
CA GLU A 104 -8.29 -23.39 -5.91
C GLU A 104 -8.75 -22.17 -6.73
N LYS A 105 -9.77 -21.45 -6.25
CA LYS A 105 -10.29 -20.24 -6.89
C LYS A 105 -9.30 -19.10 -6.89
N HIS A 106 -8.52 -18.94 -5.81
CA HIS A 106 -7.58 -17.85 -5.65
C HIS A 106 -6.24 -18.12 -6.35
N ARG A 107 -5.89 -19.38 -6.60
CA ARG A 107 -4.65 -19.76 -7.30
C ARG A 107 -4.49 -19.09 -8.66
N ARG A 108 -5.58 -18.81 -9.38
CA ARG A 108 -5.53 -18.11 -10.68
C ARG A 108 -5.03 -16.66 -10.60
N PHE A 109 -5.02 -16.06 -9.40
CA PHE A 109 -4.50 -14.71 -9.18
C PHE A 109 -3.04 -14.72 -8.74
N HIS A 110 -2.53 -15.87 -8.30
CA HIS A 110 -1.18 -15.99 -7.78
C HIS A 110 -0.15 -15.61 -8.84
N ASP A 111 0.74 -14.69 -8.49
CA ASP A 111 1.95 -14.42 -9.25
C ASP A 111 3.11 -15.22 -8.66
N LYS A 112 3.96 -15.78 -9.53
CA LYS A 112 5.02 -16.71 -9.09
C LYS A 112 6.09 -16.04 -8.23
N GLU A 113 6.26 -14.73 -8.37
CA GLU A 113 7.36 -13.98 -7.80
C GLU A 113 6.89 -12.90 -6.82
N SER A 114 5.58 -12.58 -6.77
CA SER A 114 5.08 -11.47 -5.97
C SER A 114 3.63 -11.61 -5.48
N ASP A 115 3.45 -11.60 -4.16
CA ASP A 115 2.12 -11.46 -3.56
C ASP A 115 1.46 -10.11 -3.88
N PHE A 116 2.24 -9.06 -4.19
CA PHE A 116 1.69 -7.76 -4.59
C PHE A 116 1.09 -7.81 -5.99
N LEU A 117 1.76 -8.48 -6.93
CA LEU A 117 1.21 -8.66 -8.28
C LEU A 117 -0.04 -9.54 -8.28
N ALA A 118 -0.23 -10.38 -7.25
CA ALA A 118 -1.49 -11.10 -7.09
C ALA A 118 -2.69 -10.16 -6.89
N TYR A 119 -2.52 -9.00 -6.24
CA TYR A 119 -3.56 -7.97 -6.18
C TYR A 119 -3.83 -7.35 -7.56
N VAL A 120 -2.79 -7.10 -8.36
CA VAL A 120 -2.95 -6.57 -9.72
C VAL A 120 -3.71 -7.57 -10.60
N ASN A 121 -3.38 -8.85 -10.51
CA ASN A 121 -4.07 -9.92 -11.23
C ASN A 121 -5.54 -10.03 -10.83
N LEU A 122 -5.82 -10.02 -9.51
CA LEU A 122 -7.18 -10.03 -8.98
C LEU A 122 -7.97 -8.80 -9.44
N TRP A 123 -7.36 -7.61 -9.41
CA TRP A 123 -7.99 -6.37 -9.87
C TRP A 123 -8.37 -6.43 -11.35
N ASN A 124 -7.47 -6.90 -12.20
CA ASN A 124 -7.73 -7.03 -13.64
C ASN A 124 -8.88 -8.01 -13.90
N TYR A 125 -8.88 -9.18 -13.23
CA TYR A 125 -9.99 -10.13 -13.29
C TYR A 125 -11.32 -9.49 -12.87
N LEU A 126 -11.35 -8.79 -11.74
CA LEU A 126 -12.57 -8.13 -11.26
C LEU A 126 -13.08 -7.10 -12.29
N GLY A 127 -12.17 -6.35 -12.91
CA GLY A 127 -12.51 -5.40 -13.97
C GLY A 127 -13.10 -6.06 -15.22
N GLU A 128 -12.55 -7.20 -15.64
CA GLU A 128 -13.10 -8.00 -16.75
C GLU A 128 -14.50 -8.53 -16.42
N GLN A 129 -14.68 -9.11 -15.24
CA GLN A 129 -15.97 -9.64 -14.80
C GLN A 129 -17.03 -8.54 -14.65
N GLN A 130 -16.66 -7.34 -14.18
CA GLN A 130 -17.60 -6.20 -14.09
C GLN A 130 -18.05 -5.69 -15.46
N LYS A 131 -17.19 -5.79 -16.48
CA LYS A 131 -17.57 -5.42 -17.86
C LYS A 131 -18.47 -6.48 -18.49
N ALA A 132 -18.24 -7.75 -18.20
CA ALA A 132 -18.96 -8.86 -18.80
C ALA A 132 -20.32 -9.18 -18.15
N LEU A 133 -20.47 -8.86 -16.86
CA LEU A 133 -21.62 -9.28 -16.05
C LEU A 133 -22.49 -8.08 -15.63
N SER A 134 -23.79 -8.31 -15.48
CA SER A 134 -24.64 -7.36 -14.75
C SER A 134 -24.21 -7.25 -13.28
N SER A 135 -24.54 -6.15 -12.60
CA SER A 135 -24.21 -5.93 -11.18
C SER A 135 -24.61 -7.10 -10.26
N ASN A 136 -25.80 -7.67 -10.47
CA ASN A 136 -26.27 -8.82 -9.71
C ASN A 136 -25.47 -10.10 -9.99
N GLN A 137 -25.11 -10.35 -11.25
CA GLN A 137 -24.27 -11.49 -11.63
C GLN A 137 -22.84 -11.32 -11.11
N PHE A 138 -22.27 -10.13 -11.18
CA PHE A 138 -20.95 -9.83 -10.64
C PHE A 138 -20.90 -10.06 -9.13
N ARG A 139 -21.89 -9.58 -8.37
CA ARG A 139 -21.96 -9.84 -6.92
C ARG A 139 -22.03 -11.34 -6.60
N ARG A 140 -22.80 -12.11 -7.38
CA ARG A 140 -22.85 -13.58 -7.24
C ARG A 140 -21.51 -14.22 -7.61
N GLN A 141 -20.83 -13.72 -8.65
CA GLN A 141 -19.52 -14.20 -9.07
C GLN A 141 -18.47 -14.00 -7.98
N CYS A 142 -18.41 -12.83 -7.34
CA CYS A 142 -17.52 -12.61 -6.18
C CYS A 142 -17.75 -13.66 -5.10
N LYS A 143 -19.01 -13.94 -4.75
CA LYS A 143 -19.34 -14.98 -3.76
C LYS A 143 -18.90 -16.38 -4.20
N LEU A 144 -19.09 -16.76 -5.47
CA LEU A 144 -18.66 -18.05 -6.01
C LEU A 144 -17.13 -18.21 -6.02
N ASP A 145 -16.41 -17.11 -6.08
CA ASP A 145 -14.96 -17.06 -6.09
C ASP A 145 -14.34 -16.79 -4.72
N PHE A 146 -15.15 -16.89 -3.64
CA PHE A 146 -14.72 -16.62 -2.27
C PHE A 146 -14.11 -15.22 -2.11
N LEU A 147 -14.79 -14.22 -2.67
CA LEU A 147 -14.44 -12.82 -2.56
C LEU A 147 -15.55 -12.06 -1.84
N ASN A 148 -15.17 -11.31 -0.80
CA ASN A 148 -16.06 -10.41 -0.11
C ASN A 148 -16.41 -9.21 -0.99
N TYR A 149 -17.64 -9.16 -1.49
CA TYR A 149 -18.08 -8.10 -2.39
C TYR A 149 -17.97 -6.69 -1.79
N LEU A 150 -18.20 -6.52 -0.48
CA LEU A 150 -18.10 -5.21 0.16
C LEU A 150 -16.66 -4.73 0.22
N ARG A 151 -15.71 -5.61 0.53
CA ARG A 151 -14.27 -5.30 0.47
C ARG A 151 -13.80 -4.99 -0.95
N VAL A 152 -14.31 -5.71 -1.96
CA VAL A 152 -14.04 -5.38 -3.38
C VAL A 152 -14.53 -3.97 -3.72
N ARG A 153 -15.72 -3.59 -3.27
CA ARG A 153 -16.26 -2.23 -3.48
C ARG A 153 -15.41 -1.17 -2.78
N GLU A 154 -15.06 -1.41 -1.52
CA GLU A 154 -14.19 -0.52 -0.73
C GLU A 154 -12.83 -0.33 -1.40
N TRP A 155 -12.22 -1.41 -1.90
CA TRP A 155 -10.98 -1.35 -2.67
C TRP A 155 -11.11 -0.44 -3.90
N GLN A 156 -12.19 -0.62 -4.67
CA GLN A 156 -12.45 0.19 -5.86
C GLN A 156 -12.71 1.66 -5.55
N ASP A 157 -13.38 1.94 -4.44
CA ASP A 157 -13.67 3.30 -4.00
C ASP A 157 -12.36 4.01 -3.57
N ILE A 158 -11.48 3.36 -2.80
CA ILE A 158 -10.16 3.92 -2.43
C ILE A 158 -9.27 4.12 -3.66
N TYR A 159 -9.23 3.16 -4.59
CA TYR A 159 -8.50 3.34 -5.84
C TYR A 159 -9.00 4.56 -6.64
N THR A 160 -10.32 4.76 -6.68
CA THR A 160 -10.92 5.91 -7.38
C THR A 160 -10.53 7.23 -6.72
N GLN A 161 -10.53 7.29 -5.38
CA GLN A 161 -10.07 8.46 -4.63
C GLN A 161 -8.59 8.75 -4.88
N LEU A 162 -7.73 7.73 -4.82
CA LEU A 162 -6.31 7.86 -5.15
C LEU A 162 -6.12 8.41 -6.57
N ARG A 163 -6.82 7.83 -7.55
CA ARG A 163 -6.73 8.25 -8.95
C ARG A 163 -7.14 9.70 -9.15
N GLN A 164 -8.14 10.19 -8.41
CA GLN A 164 -8.55 11.58 -8.45
C GLN A 164 -7.41 12.50 -7.97
N VAL A 165 -6.84 12.22 -6.79
CA VAL A 165 -5.74 13.03 -6.23
C VAL A 165 -4.49 12.95 -7.12
N VAL A 166 -4.13 11.77 -7.62
CA VAL A 166 -3.00 11.56 -8.55
C VAL A 166 -3.17 12.41 -9.81
N LYS A 167 -4.39 12.51 -10.35
CA LYS A 167 -4.71 13.38 -11.48
C LYS A 167 -4.59 14.86 -11.14
N GLU A 168 -5.09 15.29 -9.97
CA GLU A 168 -4.98 16.67 -9.49
C GLU A 168 -3.52 17.09 -9.26
N LEU A 169 -2.68 16.16 -8.80
CA LEU A 169 -1.23 16.34 -8.65
C LEU A 169 -0.47 16.31 -9.99
N GLY A 170 -1.13 16.05 -11.11
CA GLY A 170 -0.51 16.00 -12.44
C GLY A 170 0.41 14.81 -12.68
N LEU A 171 0.25 13.72 -11.91
CA LEU A 171 1.10 12.54 -12.02
C LEU A 171 0.66 11.67 -13.21
N PRO A 172 1.57 11.32 -14.13
CA PRO A 172 1.23 10.52 -15.29
C PRO A 172 0.89 9.08 -14.89
N VAL A 173 -0.27 8.59 -15.31
CA VAL A 173 -0.66 7.19 -15.15
C VAL A 173 -0.27 6.43 -16.41
N ASN A 174 0.50 5.36 -16.24
CA ASN A 174 0.97 4.52 -17.33
C ASN A 174 -0.18 3.85 -18.08
N SER A 175 -0.05 3.77 -19.41
CA SER A 175 -0.99 3.06 -20.29
C SER A 175 -0.61 1.60 -20.48
N GLU A 176 0.70 1.31 -20.54
CA GLU A 176 1.23 -0.04 -20.57
C GLU A 176 1.51 -0.54 -19.14
N PRO A 177 1.31 -1.85 -18.85
CA PRO A 177 1.60 -2.40 -17.53
C PRO A 177 3.08 -2.23 -17.14
N GLY A 178 3.31 -1.79 -15.90
CA GLY A 178 4.66 -1.75 -15.34
C GLY A 178 5.23 -3.15 -15.12
N ASP A 179 6.52 -3.33 -15.36
CA ASP A 179 7.19 -4.62 -15.13
C ASP A 179 7.41 -4.92 -13.63
N PHE A 180 7.78 -6.17 -13.33
CA PHE A 180 8.05 -6.62 -11.98
C PHE A 180 9.01 -5.69 -11.23
N ARG A 181 10.14 -5.34 -11.85
CA ARG A 181 11.19 -4.55 -11.21
C ARG A 181 10.72 -3.14 -10.89
N SER A 182 9.99 -2.53 -11.80
CA SER A 182 9.45 -1.18 -11.68
C SER A 182 8.44 -1.08 -10.54
N VAL A 183 7.50 -2.04 -10.48
CA VAL A 183 6.52 -2.12 -9.39
C VAL A 183 7.24 -2.27 -8.05
N HIS A 184 8.15 -3.23 -7.91
CA HIS A 184 8.80 -3.48 -6.62
C HIS A 184 9.76 -2.36 -6.20
N SER A 185 10.42 -1.70 -7.16
CA SER A 185 11.26 -0.53 -6.88
C SER A 185 10.43 0.62 -6.31
N ALA A 186 9.21 0.83 -6.82
CA ALA A 186 8.27 1.80 -6.28
C ALA A 186 7.74 1.40 -4.89
N LEU A 187 7.42 0.12 -4.66
CA LEU A 187 6.97 -0.35 -3.34
C LEU A 187 8.03 -0.14 -2.25
N LEU A 188 9.31 -0.34 -2.60
CA LEU A 188 10.42 -0.18 -1.66
C LEU A 188 10.55 1.23 -1.11
N THR A 189 10.09 2.27 -1.82
CA THR A 189 10.22 3.66 -1.34
C THR A 189 9.36 3.94 -0.11
N GLY A 190 8.25 3.24 0.07
CA GLY A 190 7.40 3.34 1.27
C GLY A 190 7.72 2.30 2.35
N LEU A 191 8.30 1.16 1.93
CA LEU A 191 8.44 -0.03 2.77
C LEU A 191 9.89 -0.31 3.21
N LEU A 192 10.75 0.71 3.24
CA LEU A 192 12.17 0.60 3.59
C LEU A 192 12.42 -0.19 4.90
N SER A 193 11.63 0.05 5.95
CA SER A 193 11.77 -0.63 7.24
C SER A 193 11.07 -2.00 7.32
N HIS A 194 10.51 -2.51 6.22
CA HIS A 194 9.74 -3.78 6.18
C HIS A 194 10.42 -4.88 5.36
N ILE A 195 11.72 -4.73 5.06
CA ILE A 195 12.47 -5.67 4.22
C ILE A 195 12.95 -6.87 5.05
N GLY A 196 12.59 -8.08 4.61
CA GLY A 196 13.11 -9.34 5.15
C GLY A 196 14.18 -9.95 4.24
N ALA A 197 15.36 -10.24 4.79
CA ALA A 197 16.39 -11.00 4.08
C ALA A 197 16.26 -12.49 4.38
N LYS A 198 16.15 -13.33 3.35
CA LYS A 198 16.25 -14.79 3.53
C LYS A 198 17.70 -15.14 3.85
N GLY A 199 18.00 -15.43 5.11
CA GLY A 199 19.32 -15.91 5.50
C GLY A 199 19.70 -17.19 4.75
N HIS A 200 20.95 -17.28 4.29
CA HIS A 200 21.55 -18.52 3.79
C HIS A 200 21.91 -19.45 4.97
N GLY A 201 20.91 -19.87 5.75
CA GLY A 201 21.08 -20.73 6.92
C GLY A 201 19.94 -21.74 7.03
N LYS A 202 20.25 -22.94 7.53
CA LYS A 202 19.29 -24.06 7.67
C LYS A 202 18.00 -23.59 8.34
N ALA A 203 16.87 -23.99 7.78
CA ALA A 203 15.53 -23.71 8.31
C ALA A 203 15.45 -24.11 9.79
N GLY A 204 15.35 -23.13 10.68
CA GLY A 204 15.24 -23.37 12.11
C GLY A 204 15.40 -22.09 12.91
N VAL A 205 14.36 -21.74 13.66
CA VAL A 205 14.27 -20.68 14.67
C VAL A 205 13.93 -19.27 14.14
N HIS A 206 12.66 -19.04 13.86
CA HIS A 206 12.05 -17.72 14.01
C HIS A 206 11.57 -17.58 15.45
N ARG A 207 12.29 -16.83 16.30
CA ARG A 207 11.75 -16.30 17.57
C ARG A 207 11.37 -14.85 17.34
N GLY A 208 10.07 -14.58 17.48
CA GLY A 208 9.49 -13.32 17.96
C GLY A 208 9.84 -12.04 17.21
N ALA A 209 9.03 -11.71 16.20
CA ALA A 209 8.53 -10.36 15.97
C ALA A 209 7.29 -10.45 15.07
N GLU A 210 6.13 -10.03 15.58
CA GLU A 210 4.95 -9.72 14.75
C GLU A 210 5.25 -8.52 13.85
N ARG A 211 6.03 -8.74 12.80
CA ARG A 211 6.17 -7.82 11.69
C ARG A 211 5.98 -8.64 10.43
N SER A 212 5.00 -8.28 9.62
CA SER A 212 4.83 -8.86 8.28
C SER A 212 6.08 -8.55 7.47
N PHE A 213 6.97 -9.53 7.32
CA PHE A 213 8.23 -9.37 6.60
C PHE A 213 7.99 -9.47 5.08
N LEU A 214 8.46 -8.49 4.32
CA LEU A 214 8.53 -8.59 2.86
C LEU A 214 9.56 -9.65 2.48
N HIS A 215 9.13 -10.75 1.86
CA HIS A 215 10.04 -11.67 1.19
C HIS A 215 10.35 -11.12 -0.21
N LEU A 216 11.50 -10.48 -0.37
CA LEU A 216 12.00 -10.13 -1.70
C LEU A 216 12.93 -11.26 -2.15
N PRO A 217 12.53 -12.12 -3.10
CA PRO A 217 13.46 -13.06 -3.69
C PRO A 217 14.53 -12.26 -4.47
N ARG A 218 15.70 -12.11 -3.85
CA ARG A 218 16.97 -11.64 -4.43
C ARG A 218 16.92 -10.29 -5.18
N LEU A 219 16.97 -9.19 -4.44
CA LEU A 219 17.73 -8.02 -4.89
C LEU A 219 19.22 -8.29 -4.63
N ARG A 220 19.96 -8.74 -5.66
CA ARG A 220 21.41 -8.46 -5.72
C ARG A 220 21.54 -6.96 -6.01
N LEU A 221 21.70 -6.18 -4.95
CA LEU A 221 22.30 -4.86 -5.07
C LEU A 221 23.69 -5.05 -5.69
N ILE A 222 23.98 -4.29 -6.73
CA ILE A 222 25.31 -4.16 -7.32
C ILE A 222 26.21 -3.50 -6.27
#